data_AF-A0A5B7HG25-F1
#
_entry.id   AF-A0A5B7HG25-F1
#
_cell.length_a   1.000
_cell.length_b   1.000
_cell.length_c   1.000
_cell.angle_alpha   90.00
_cell.angle_beta   90.00
_cell.angle_gamma   90.00
#
_symmetry.space_group_name_H-M   'P 1'
#
loop_
_entity.id
_entity.type
_entity.pdbx_description
1 polymer ?
#
loop_
_entity_poly.entity_id
_entity_poly.type
_entity_poly.pdbx_seq_one_letter_code
_entity_poly.pdbx_strand_id
1 'polypeptide(L)'
;MGRTTTRLSRRLALHRTAGAPRKHLQEEHGIIVDRKTLEENTEILTCGEERRLAIPEALYIKEMNPALNQQTDNLQVYSVL
;
A
#
# COMPACT_ATOMS: atom_id res chain seq x y z
N MET A 1 2.10 3.11 -1.83
CA MET A 1 2.32 2.78 -3.25
C MET A 1 2.08 1.31 -3.54
N GLY A 2 1.50 1.00 -4.69
CA GLY A 2 1.68 -0.31 -5.30
C GLY A 2 0.77 -0.55 -6.51
N ARG A 3 0.89 -1.71 -7.14
CA ARG A 3 0.22 -2.03 -8.41
C ARG A 3 -0.89 -3.07 -8.30
N THR A 4 -1.72 -3.14 -9.35
CA THR A 4 -2.62 -4.28 -9.59
C THR A 4 -2.68 -4.59 -11.07
N THR A 5 -2.81 -5.87 -11.39
CA THR A 5 -3.08 -6.36 -12.75
C THR A 5 -4.51 -6.88 -12.88
N THR A 6 -5.25 -6.84 -11.77
CA THR A 6 -6.70 -7.07 -11.74
C THR A 6 -7.43 -5.71 -11.80
N ARG A 7 -8.71 -5.68 -11.43
CA ARG A 7 -9.45 -4.41 -11.30
C ARG A 7 -8.98 -3.63 -10.07
N LEU A 8 -8.76 -2.32 -10.24
CA LEU A 8 -8.47 -1.40 -9.13
C LEU A 8 -9.49 -1.54 -7.99
N SER A 9 -10.77 -1.62 -8.34
CA SER A 9 -11.87 -1.82 -7.37
C SER A 9 -11.72 -3.09 -6.53
N ARG A 10 -11.16 -4.18 -7.09
CA ARG A 10 -10.89 -5.41 -6.34
C ARG A 10 -9.76 -5.21 -5.34
N ARG A 11 -8.68 -4.53 -5.73
CA ARG A 11 -7.57 -4.23 -4.82
C ARG A 11 -7.98 -3.28 -3.70
N LEU A 12 -8.76 -2.25 -3.99
CA LEU A 12 -9.32 -1.37 -2.96
C LEU A 12 -10.22 -2.14 -1.98
N ALA A 13 -11.07 -3.05 -2.48
CA ALA A 13 -11.89 -3.88 -1.61
C ALA A 13 -11.05 -4.76 -0.66
N LEU A 14 -9.93 -5.30 -1.13
CA LEU A 14 -8.99 -6.04 -0.28
C LEU A 14 -8.39 -5.15 0.79
N HIS A 15 -7.92 -3.95 0.42
CA HIS A 15 -7.39 -2.97 1.37
C HIS A 15 -8.41 -2.51 2.42
N ARG A 16 -9.70 -2.47 2.06
CA ARG A 16 -10.78 -2.19 3.01
C ARG A 16 -10.96 -3.32 4.02
N THR A 17 -10.95 -4.58 3.56
CA THR A 17 -11.18 -5.73 4.43
C THR A 17 -9.98 -5.97 5.36
N ALA A 18 -8.76 -5.89 4.83
CA ALA A 18 -7.53 -6.18 5.55
C ALA A 18 -6.29 -5.51 4.93
N GLY A 19 -5.17 -5.53 5.64
CA GLY A 19 -3.87 -5.08 5.16
C GLY A 19 -3.44 -3.71 5.66
N ALA A 20 -2.27 -3.26 5.19
CA ALA A 20 -1.58 -2.09 5.73
C ALA A 20 -2.38 -0.78 5.66
N PRO A 21 -3.09 -0.43 4.57
CA PRO A 21 -3.85 0.83 4.53
C PRO A 21 -4.96 0.90 5.57
N ARG A 22 -5.73 -0.19 5.76
CA ARG A 22 -6.75 -0.24 6.81
C ARG A 22 -6.13 -0.09 8.19
N LYS A 23 -5.07 -0.86 8.45
CA LYS A 23 -4.38 -0.85 9.76
C LYS A 23 -3.89 0.56 10.09
N HIS A 24 -3.18 1.19 9.16
CA HIS A 24 -2.62 2.53 9.33
C HIS A 24 -3.70 3.61 9.50
N LEU A 25 -4.74 3.63 8.66
CA LEU A 25 -5.85 4.60 8.81
C LEU A 25 -6.56 4.44 10.15
N GLN A 26 -6.70 3.22 10.64
CA GLN A 26 -7.32 2.95 11.93
C GLN A 26 -6.41 3.34 13.11
N GLU A 27 -5.13 2.97 13.07
CA GLU A 27 -4.17 3.16 14.17
C GLU A 27 -3.67 4.60 14.28
N GLU A 28 -3.32 5.22 13.15
CA GLU A 28 -2.71 6.56 13.12
C GLU A 28 -3.74 7.69 13.02
N HIS A 29 -4.93 7.40 12.47
CA HIS A 29 -5.93 8.44 12.18
C HIS A 29 -7.31 8.16 12.80
N GLY A 30 -7.54 6.99 13.41
CA GLY A 30 -8.85 6.63 13.98
C GLY A 30 -9.97 6.52 12.94
N ILE A 31 -9.63 6.42 11.65
CA ILE A 31 -10.60 6.42 10.54
C ILE A 31 -11.05 4.99 10.28
N ILE A 32 -12.38 4.78 10.26
CA ILE A 32 -12.97 3.54 9.78
C ILE A 32 -12.96 3.57 8.25
N VAL A 33 -12.15 2.69 7.65
CA VAL A 33 -11.98 2.64 6.21
C VAL A 33 -13.25 2.12 5.53
N ASP A 34 -13.90 2.99 4.77
CA ASP A 34 -14.97 2.62 3.85
C ASP A 34 -14.49 2.64 2.39
N ARG A 35 -15.41 2.34 1.45
CA ARG A 35 -15.08 2.34 0.02
C ARG A 35 -14.77 3.75 -0.51
N LYS A 36 -15.55 4.74 -0.07
CA LYS A 36 -15.46 6.11 -0.56
C LYS A 36 -14.14 6.75 -0.14
N THR A 37 -13.73 6.55 1.11
CA THR A 37 -12.42 6.98 1.61
C THR A 37 -11.30 6.44 0.72
N LEU A 38 -11.34 5.16 0.35
CA LEU A 38 -10.30 4.57 -0.50
C LEU A 38 -10.33 5.12 -1.93
N GLU A 39 -11.51 5.35 -2.51
CA GLU A 39 -11.64 5.89 -3.87
C GLU A 39 -11.17 7.35 -3.94
N GLU A 40 -11.55 8.18 -2.97
CA GLU A 40 -11.18 9.61 -2.93
C GLU A 40 -9.69 9.84 -2.62
N ASN A 41 -9.06 8.90 -1.91
CA ASN A 41 -7.64 8.99 -1.53
C ASN A 41 -6.73 8.07 -2.37
N THR A 42 -7.20 7.58 -3.51
CA THR A 42 -6.38 6.79 -4.45
C THR A 42 -6.25 7.50 -5.78
N GLU A 43 -5.00 7.74 -6.19
CA GLU A 43 -4.65 8.27 -7.51
C GLU A 43 -4.00 7.17 -8.38
N ILE A 44 -4.33 7.18 -9.68
CA ILE A 44 -3.70 6.29 -10.66
C ILE A 44 -2.52 7.03 -11.28
N LEU A 45 -1.30 6.67 -10.86
CA LEU A 45 -0.08 7.30 -11.38
C LEU A 45 0.34 6.81 -12.77
N THR A 46 0.05 5.56 -13.11
CA THR A 46 0.45 4.94 -14.38
C THR A 46 -0.51 3.81 -14.75
N CYS A 47 -0.78 3.68 -16.05
CA CYS A 47 -1.52 2.56 -16.64
C CYS A 47 -0.73 2.02 -17.84
N GLY A 48 -0.76 0.70 -18.07
CA GLY A 48 -0.01 0.09 -19.16
C GLY A 48 0.03 -1.43 -19.08
N GLU A 49 0.91 -2.03 -19.86
CA GLU A 49 1.08 -3.49 -19.88
C GLU A 49 1.49 -4.05 -18.52
N GLU A 50 0.82 -5.11 -18.08
CA GLU A 50 1.06 -5.79 -16.80
C GLU A 50 2.54 -6.09 -16.54
N ARG A 51 3.25 -6.60 -17.56
CA ARG A 51 4.67 -6.96 -17.48
C ARG A 51 5.58 -5.78 -17.15
N ARG A 52 5.13 -4.56 -17.46
CA ARG A 52 5.91 -3.32 -17.30
C ARG A 52 5.58 -2.57 -16.01
N LEU A 53 4.53 -2.94 -15.26
CA LEU A 53 4.08 -2.18 -14.08
C LEU A 53 4.99 -2.33 -12.85
N ALA A 54 5.84 -3.35 -12.80
CA ALA A 54 6.75 -3.55 -11.66
C ALA A 54 7.86 -2.50 -11.57
N ILE A 55 8.40 -2.08 -12.73
CA ILE A 55 9.46 -1.06 -12.81
C ILE A 55 8.97 0.31 -12.29
N PRO A 56 7.88 0.91 -12.81
CA PRO A 56 7.38 2.19 -12.32
C PRO A 56 6.95 2.10 -10.85
N GLU A 57 6.37 0.97 -10.40
CA GLU A 57 6.07 0.77 -8.97
C GLU A 57 7.33 0.92 -8.10
N ALA A 58 8.43 0.25 -8.48
CA ALA A 58 9.69 0.33 -7.74
C ALA A 58 10.30 1.75 -7.78
N LEU A 59 10.23 2.43 -8.94
CA LEU A 59 10.71 3.81 -9.07
C LEU A 59 9.91 4.77 -8.18
N TYR A 60 8.57 4.70 -8.20
CA TYR A 60 7.73 5.55 -7.34
C TYR A 60 7.95 5.27 -5.86
N ILE A 61 8.11 4.00 -5.44
CA ILE A 61 8.43 3.66 -4.06
C ILE A 61 9.79 4.26 -3.66
N LYS A 62 10.80 4.12 -4.52
CA LYS A 62 12.15 4.64 -4.26
C LYS A 62 12.18 6.17 -4.18
N GLU A 63 11.54 6.85 -5.12
CA GLU A 63 11.56 8.31 -5.22
C GLU A 63 10.72 8.99 -4.14
N MET A 64 9.54 8.44 -3.83
CA MET A 64 8.64 9.06 -2.86
C MET A 64 8.80 8.56 -1.44
N ASN A 65 9.49 7.42 -1.25
CA ASN A 65 9.74 6.79 0.05
C ASN A 65 8.51 6.75 0.99
N PRO A 66 7.35 6.22 0.55
CA PRO A 66 6.12 6.28 1.34
C PRO A 66 6.19 5.38 2.58
N ALA A 67 5.80 5.91 3.74
CA ALA A 67 5.88 5.21 5.03
C ALA A 67 5.21 3.82 5.02
N LEU A 68 4.05 3.68 4.37
CA LEU A 68 3.32 2.42 4.24
C LEU A 68 4.04 1.32 3.45
N ASN A 69 5.08 1.66 2.67
CA ASN A 69 5.89 0.69 1.94
C ASN A 69 7.22 0.37 2.63
N GLN A 70 7.53 1.02 3.75
CA GLN A 70 8.71 0.71 4.53
C GLN A 70 8.42 -0.56 5.34
N GLN A 71 9.21 -1.60 5.12
CA GLN A 71 9.25 -2.76 6.01
C GLN A 71 10.30 -2.49 7.09
N THR A 72 9.87 -1.95 8.22
CA THR A 72 10.68 -1.94 9.45
C THR A 72 10.60 -3.32 10.09
N ASP A 73 11.34 -4.28 9.53
CA ASP A 73 11.65 -5.48 10.28
C ASP A 73 12.50 -5.04 11.48
N ASN A 74 11.90 -5.02 12.67
CA ASN A 74 12.65 -5.04 13.92
C ASN A 74 13.38 -6.39 13.95
N LEU A 75 14.55 -6.45 13.33
CA LEU A 75 15.56 -7.48 13.59
C LEU A 75 16.04 -7.29 15.03
N GLN A 76 15.21 -7.64 16.01
CA GLN A 76 15.68 -8.04 17.32
C GLN A 76 16.40 -9.37 17.12
N VAL A 77 17.66 -9.28 16.68
CA VAL A 77 18.61 -10.38 16.79
C VAL A 77 18.66 -10.72 18.26
N TYR A 78 18.16 -11.90 18.61
CA TYR A 78 18.20 -12.45 19.96
C TYR A 78 19.62 -12.31 20.54
N SER A 79 19.81 -11.39 21.47
CA SER A 79 20.94 -11.46 22.38
C SER A 79 20.65 -12.60 23.35
N VAL A 80 21.15 -13.79 23.00
CA VAL A 80 21.17 -14.93 23.92
C VAL A 80 22.07 -14.56 25.10
N LEU A 81 21.51 -14.76 26.30
CA LEU A 81 22.12 -14.60 27.63
C LEU A 81 23.43 -15.38 27.77
#